data_AF-A0A350NYN4-F1
#
_entry.id   AF-A0A350NYN4-F1
#
_cell.length_a   1.000
_cell.length_b   1.000
_cell.length_c   1.000
_cell.angle_alpha   90.00
_cell.angle_beta   90.00
_cell.angle_gamma   90.00
#
_symmetry.space_group_name_H-M   'P 1'
#
loop_
_entity.id
_entity.type
_entity.pdbx_description
1 polymer ?
#
loop_
_entity_poly.entity_id
_entity_poly.type
_entity_poly.pdbx_seq_one_letter_code
_entity_poly.pdbx_strand_id
1 'polypeptide(L)'
;MAKKVTTSKMPETEFIDDAHVLGQLIKAKRTEMGMKLADCAALCNVGINTLSRIENGNDNCTLAAAFAVLHGLGIKLTSPSLERRHGSNVSNDDWI
;
A
#
# COMPACT_ATOMS: atom_id res chain seq x y z
N MET A 1 -11.48 16.61 -19.47
CA MET A 1 -10.66 15.70 -20.30
C MET A 1 -10.00 14.67 -19.38
N ALA A 2 -10.32 13.38 -19.55
CA ALA A 2 -9.86 12.33 -18.64
C ALA A 2 -8.40 11.94 -18.97
N LYS A 3 -7.45 12.30 -18.11
CA LYS A 3 -6.08 11.75 -18.19
C LYS A 3 -6.17 10.24 -17.97
N LYS A 4 -5.84 9.47 -19.01
CA LYS A 4 -5.85 8.01 -19.02
C LYS A 4 -4.78 7.51 -18.05
N VAL A 5 -5.15 6.60 -17.15
CA VAL A 5 -4.22 6.02 -16.18
C VAL A 5 -3.31 5.05 -16.93
N THR A 6 -2.05 5.43 -17.11
CA THR A 6 -1.02 4.56 -17.69
C THR A 6 -0.48 3.66 -16.59
N THR A 7 -0.53 2.34 -16.80
CA THR A 7 0.06 1.35 -15.90
C THR A 7 1.56 1.63 -15.75
N SER A 8 1.99 1.90 -14.52
CA SER A 8 3.41 2.07 -14.20
C SER A 8 4.05 0.70 -14.02
N LYS A 9 5.31 0.56 -14.47
CA LYS A 9 6.10 -0.66 -14.35
C LYS A 9 6.21 -1.02 -12.86
N MET A 10 5.91 -2.26 -12.48
CA MET A 10 6.23 -2.74 -11.14
C MET A 10 7.74 -2.60 -10.92
N PRO A 11 8.18 -2.24 -9.70
CA PRO A 11 9.61 -2.17 -9.41
C PRO A 11 10.28 -3.51 -9.70
N GLU A 12 11.42 -3.50 -10.40
CA GLU A 12 12.19 -4.70 -10.77
C GLU A 12 13.07 -5.21 -9.60
N THR A 13 12.79 -4.76 -8.38
CA THR A 13 13.52 -5.08 -7.15
C THR A 13 12.69 -5.99 -6.25
N GLU A 14 13.36 -6.95 -5.61
CA GLU A 14 12.77 -7.91 -4.68
C GLU A 14 12.46 -7.29 -3.30
N PHE A 15 13.06 -6.13 -2.98
CA PHE A 15 12.98 -5.50 -1.66
C PHE A 15 12.61 -4.02 -1.75
N ILE A 16 11.92 -3.53 -0.72
CA ILE A 16 11.69 -2.09 -0.53
C ILE A 16 12.85 -1.56 0.31
N ASP A 17 13.90 -1.05 -0.34
CA ASP A 17 15.08 -0.50 0.33
C ASP A 17 14.93 0.99 0.69
N ASP A 18 14.10 1.72 -0.04
CA ASP A 18 13.95 3.17 0.12
C ASP A 18 12.52 3.67 -0.18
N ALA A 19 12.31 4.97 0.06
CA ALA A 19 11.01 5.61 -0.20
C ALA A 19 10.64 5.60 -1.69
N HIS A 20 11.63 5.59 -2.60
CA HIS A 20 11.40 5.61 -4.04
C HIS A 20 10.88 4.28 -4.55
N VAL A 21 11.41 3.14 -4.09
CA VAL A 21 10.86 1.82 -4.42
C VAL A 21 9.46 1.64 -3.85
N LEU A 22 9.23 2.09 -2.61
CA LEU A 22 7.88 2.06 -2.00
C LEU A 22 6.88 2.90 -2.81
N GLY A 23 7.28 4.12 -3.21
CA GLY A 23 6.46 5.01 -4.02
C GLY A 23 6.11 4.42 -5.38
N GLN A 24 7.06 3.77 -6.04
CA GLN A 24 6.84 3.06 -7.30
C GLN A 24 5.86 1.90 -7.16
N LEU A 25 5.97 1.11 -6.08
CA LEU A 25 5.02 0.02 -5.78
C LEU A 25 3.59 0.54 -5.61
N ILE A 26 3.43 1.60 -4.81
CA ILE A 26 2.14 2.26 -4.58
C ILE A 26 1.53 2.77 -5.89
N LYS A 27 2.35 3.45 -6.70
CA LYS A 27 1.94 3.97 -8.01
C LYS A 27 1.53 2.86 -8.97
N ALA A 28 2.32 1.78 -9.05
CA ALA A 28 2.00 0.62 -9.88
C ALA A 28 0.64 0.04 -9.48
N LYS A 29 0.42 -0.25 -8.19
CA LYS A 29 -0.86 -0.77 -7.67
C LYS A 29 -2.04 0.15 -7.95
N ARG A 30 -1.89 1.46 -7.73
CA ARG A 30 -2.94 2.43 -8.05
C ARG A 30 -3.27 2.41 -9.55
N THR A 31 -2.25 2.35 -10.40
CA THR A 31 -2.44 2.36 -11.85
C THR A 31 -3.00 1.06 -12.41
N GLU A 32 -2.65 -0.10 -11.83
CA GLU A 32 -3.26 -1.40 -12.15
C GLU A 32 -4.76 -1.39 -11.85
N MET A 33 -5.17 -0.75 -10.76
CA MET A 33 -6.59 -0.59 -10.40
C MET A 33 -7.32 0.50 -11.20
N GLY A 34 -6.63 1.20 -12.12
CA GLY A 34 -7.23 2.28 -12.93
C GLY A 34 -7.68 3.50 -12.11
N MET A 35 -7.21 3.65 -10.87
CA MET A 35 -7.61 4.75 -9.98
C MET A 35 -6.83 6.03 -10.28
N LYS A 36 -7.54 7.16 -10.29
CA LYS A 36 -6.86 8.47 -10.33
C LYS A 36 -6.23 8.77 -8.98
N LEU A 37 -5.23 9.65 -9.00
CA LEU A 37 -4.54 10.08 -7.79
C LEU A 37 -5.50 10.66 -6.74
N ALA A 38 -6.50 11.46 -7.17
CA ALA A 38 -7.49 12.05 -6.28
C ALA A 38 -8.39 10.99 -5.61
N ASP A 39 -8.87 10.01 -6.37
CA ASP A 39 -9.74 8.95 -5.87
C ASP A 39 -8.99 8.05 -4.88
N CYS A 40 -7.75 7.70 -5.20
CA CYS A 40 -6.90 6.91 -4.31
C CYS A 40 -6.53 7.66 -3.03
N ALA A 41 -6.24 8.97 -3.14
CA ALA A 41 -5.97 9.81 -1.97
C ALA A 41 -7.20 9.90 -1.04
N ALA A 42 -8.39 10.08 -1.61
CA ALA A 42 -9.64 10.06 -0.85
C ALA A 42 -9.90 8.70 -0.18
N LEU A 43 -9.68 7.60 -0.90
CA LEU A 43 -9.83 6.24 -0.38
C LEU A 43 -8.87 5.94 0.77
N CYS A 44 -7.64 6.43 0.68
CA CYS A 44 -6.63 6.27 1.72
C CYS A 44 -6.72 7.34 2.82
N ASN A 45 -7.68 8.25 2.75
CA ASN A 45 -7.85 9.39 3.66
C ASN A 45 -6.57 10.24 3.82
N VAL A 46 -5.86 10.48 2.72
CA VAL A 46 -4.65 11.33 2.65
C VAL A 46 -4.82 12.48 1.66
N GLY A 47 -4.05 13.54 1.84
CA GLY A 47 -4.02 14.64 0.87
C GLY A 47 -3.44 14.20 -0.48
N ILE A 48 -3.99 14.73 -1.59
CA ILE A 48 -3.51 14.44 -2.96
C ILE A 48 -2.03 14.77 -3.12
N ASN A 49 -1.59 15.89 -2.54
CA ASN A 49 -0.18 16.30 -2.54
C ASN A 49 0.70 15.33 -1.76
N THR A 50 0.18 14.77 -0.66
CA THR A 50 0.89 13.78 0.15
C THR A 50 1.05 12.48 -0.63
N LEU A 51 -0.02 11.96 -1.24
CA LEU A 51 0.05 10.77 -2.09
C LEU A 51 1.02 10.97 -3.27
N SER A 52 0.96 12.13 -3.94
CA SER A 52 1.89 12.48 -5.01
C SER A 52 3.35 12.44 -4.55
N ARG A 53 3.64 13.01 -3.37
CA ARG A 53 4.99 13.01 -2.80
C ARG A 53 5.46 11.60 -2.46
N ILE A 54 4.59 10.76 -1.90
CA ILE A 54 4.88 9.36 -1.60
C ILE A 54 5.19 8.60 -2.90
N GLU A 55 4.36 8.75 -3.94
CA GLU A 55 4.57 8.06 -5.23
C GLU A 55 5.85 8.49 -5.97
N ASN A 56 6.33 9.71 -5.72
CA ASN A 56 7.60 10.20 -6.26
C ASN A 56 8.79 9.92 -5.33
N GLY A 57 8.60 9.16 -4.24
CA GLY A 57 9.68 8.77 -3.34
C GLY A 57 10.25 9.91 -2.51
N ASN A 58 9.41 10.82 -2.02
CA ASN A 58 9.86 11.88 -1.13
C ASN A 58 10.11 11.33 0.28
N ASP A 59 11.37 11.41 0.74
CA ASP A 59 11.81 10.93 2.06
C ASP A 59 11.15 11.66 3.23
N ASN A 60 10.64 12.87 3.00
CA ASN A 60 10.02 13.71 4.02
C ASN A 60 8.51 13.44 4.20
N CYS A 61 8.02 12.28 3.74
CA CYS A 61 6.64 11.88 3.95
C CYS A 61 6.44 11.31 5.36
N THR A 62 5.28 11.59 5.97
CA THR A 62 4.97 11.04 7.30
C THR A 62 4.71 9.54 7.19
N LEU A 63 5.32 8.76 8.09
CA LEU A 63 5.10 7.31 8.18
C LEU A 63 3.62 6.93 8.27
N ALA A 64 2.82 7.71 9.02
CA ALA A 64 1.36 7.52 9.13
C ALA A 64 0.65 7.59 7.76
N ALA A 65 1.03 8.54 6.90
CA ALA A 65 0.44 8.65 5.56
C ALA A 65 0.87 7.48 4.66
N ALA A 66 2.12 7.03 4.75
CA ALA A 66 2.58 5.86 4.01
C ALA A 66 1.78 4.60 4.40
N PHE A 67 1.58 4.36 5.71
CA PHE A 67 0.76 3.25 6.19
C PHE A 67 -0.71 3.36 5.82
N ALA A 68 -1.30 4.56 5.86
CA ALA A 68 -2.67 4.78 5.42
C ALA A 68 -2.88 4.40 3.95
N VAL A 69 -1.92 4.78 3.09
CA VAL A 69 -1.92 4.43 1.66
C VAL A 69 -1.72 2.93 1.44
N LEU A 70 -0.75 2.32 2.13
CA LEU A 70 -0.53 0.88 2.09
C LEU A 70 -1.79 0.10 2.48
N HIS A 71 -2.44 0.51 3.58
CA HIS A 71 -3.67 -0.13 4.06
C HIS A 71 -4.83 0.07 3.08
N GLY A 72 -5.02 1.28 2.53
CA GLY A 72 -6.04 1.58 1.54
C GLY A 72 -5.87 0.78 0.23
N LEU A 73 -4.63 0.55 -0.18
CA LEU A 73 -4.30 -0.28 -1.35
C LEU A 73 -4.27 -1.79 -1.04
N GLY A 74 -4.46 -2.19 0.23
CA GLY A 74 -4.41 -3.59 0.66
C GLY A 74 -3.00 -4.20 0.69
N ILE A 75 -1.96 -3.38 0.69
CA ILE A 75 -0.56 -3.82 0.77
C ILE A 75 -0.20 -4.02 2.25
N LYS A 76 0.24 -5.23 2.61
CA LYS A 76 0.66 -5.57 3.97
C LYS A 76 2.18 -5.69 4.03
N LEU A 77 2.79 -4.99 4.99
CA LEU A 77 4.19 -5.21 5.34
C LEU A 77 4.28 -6.43 6.24
N THR A 78 5.14 -7.37 5.87
CA THR A 78 5.42 -8.57 6.64
C THR A 78 6.94 -8.73 6.76
N SER A 79 7.39 -9.38 7.82
CA SER A 79 8.78 -9.74 7.99
C SER A 79 8.86 -11.19 8.47
N PRO A 80 9.87 -11.97 8.02
CA PRO A 80 10.02 -13.37 8.41
C PRO A 80 10.13 -13.58 9.93
N SER A 81 10.55 -12.55 10.68
CA SER A 81 10.64 -12.60 12.14
C SER A 81 9.29 -12.36 12.86
N LEU A 82 8.25 -11.97 12.11
CA LEU A 82 6.93 -11.66 12.65
C LEU A 82 6.10 -12.94 12.52
N GLU A 83 6.31 -13.87 13.45
CA GLU A 83 5.57 -15.13 13.45
C GLU A 83 4.06 -14.88 13.56
N ARG A 84 3.29 -15.51 12.66
CA ARG A 84 1.85 -15.61 12.81
C ARG A 84 1.57 -16.47 14.05
N ARG A 85 1.32 -15.83 15.19
CA ARG A 85 0.68 -16.49 16.34
C ARG A 85 -0.74 -16.87 15.93
N HIS A 86 -0.88 -18.01 15.24
CA HIS A 86 -2.16 -18.61 14.97
C HIS A 86 -2.69 -19.16 16.30
N GLY A 87 -3.43 -18.32 17.04
CA GLY A 87 -4.21 -18.76 18.19
C GLY A 87 -5.30 -19.70 17.71
N SER A 88 -5.00 -20.99 17.70
CA SER A 88 -6.01 -22.05 17.73
C SER A 88 -6.75 -21.96 19.06
N ASN A 89 -8.00 -21.52 19.06
CA ASN A 89 -8.99 -22.04 20.01
C ASN A 89 -10.44 -21.81 19.55
N VAL A 90 -10.94 -22.72 18.71
CA VAL A 90 -12.33 -23.15 18.82
C VAL A 90 -12.25 -24.67 18.95
N SER A 91 -12.22 -25.12 20.21
CA SER A 91 -12.60 -26.49 20.55
C SER A 91 -14.08 -26.62 20.21
N ASN A 92 -14.37 -27.44 19.21
CA ASN A 92 -15.71 -27.90 18.92
C ASN A 92 -16.03 -29.01 19.92
N ASP A 93 -16.41 -28.63 21.15
CA ASP A 93 -17.00 -29.57 22.10
C ASP A 93 -18.50 -29.66 21.75
N ASP A 94 -18.81 -30.56 20.83
CA ASP A 94 -20.14 -31.10 20.61
C ASP A 94 -20.66 -31.64 21.95
N TRP A 95 -21.60 -30.92 22.56
CA TRP A 95 -22.31 -31.43 23.72
C TRP A 95 -23.29 -32.53 23.25
N ILE A 96 -23.09 -33.74 23.79
CA ILE A 96 -24.00 -34.90 23.67
C ILE A 96 -25.23 -34.68 24.56
#